data_AF-A0A1V5NUU7-F1
#
_entry.id   AF-A0A1V5NUU7-F1
#
_cell.length_a   1.000
_cell.length_b   1.000
_cell.length_c   1.000
_cell.angle_alpha   90.00
_cell.angle_beta   90.00
_cell.angle_gamma   90.00
#
_symmetry.space_group_name_H-M   'P 1'
#
loop_
_entity.id
_entity.type
_entity.pdbx_description
1 polymer ?
#
loop_
_entity_poly.entity_id
_entity_poly.type
_entity_poly.pdbx_seq_one_letter_code
_entity_poly.pdbx_strand_id
1 'polypeptide(L)'
;MAMEWAAGRSETVAGQYELIGFLDYSDPDGNIAGLARSARHSIMLESHFPAGGPSEWLSARAGTPVSRFGPVRPAGSARTFAEMLHAHGMTAETLEELLKPME
;
A
#
# COMPACT_ATOMS: atom_id res chain seq x y z
N MET A 1 8.66 9.84 -23.09
CA MET A 1 9.34 8.59 -22.73
C MET A 1 8.33 7.74 -21.98
N ALA A 2 7.95 6.59 -22.52
CA ALA A 2 7.03 5.66 -21.87
C ALA A 2 7.79 4.92 -20.76
N MET A 3 7.27 4.94 -19.53
CA MET A 3 7.81 4.08 -18.46
C MET A 3 7.42 2.64 -18.79
N GLU A 4 8.41 1.80 -19.04
CA GLU A 4 8.22 0.35 -19.10
C GLU A 4 7.90 -0.16 -17.69
N TRP A 5 6.76 -0.84 -17.56
CA TRP A 5 6.38 -1.54 -16.35
C TRP A 5 7.11 -2.88 -16.31
N ALA A 6 8.17 -2.97 -15.50
CA ALA A 6 8.81 -4.24 -15.19
C ALA A 6 8.05 -4.94 -14.06
N ALA A 7 7.19 -5.89 -14.40
CA ALA A 7 6.64 -6.84 -13.44
C ALA A 7 7.73 -7.88 -13.08
N GLY A 8 8.54 -7.57 -12.08
CA GLY A 8 9.50 -8.52 -11.52
C GLY A 8 8.77 -9.60 -10.71
N ARG A 9 8.98 -10.88 -11.03
CA ARG A 9 8.60 -11.99 -10.15
C ARG A 9 9.64 -12.10 -9.04
N SER A 10 9.26 -11.76 -7.82
CA SER A 10 10.07 -12.07 -6.64
C SER A 10 9.76 -13.51 -6.22
N GLU A 11 10.70 -14.42 -6.44
CA GLU A 11 10.63 -15.76 -5.86
C GLU A 11 11.04 -15.68 -4.39
N THR A 12 10.08 -15.44 -3.49
CA THR A 12 9.88 -16.14 -2.19
C THR A 12 8.80 -15.44 -1.36
N VAL A 13 8.06 -16.28 -0.62
CA VAL A 13 6.87 -16.06 0.23
C VAL A 13 5.52 -16.10 -0.53
N ALA A 14 4.64 -16.94 0.00
CA ALA A 14 3.48 -17.57 -0.63
C ALA A 14 2.41 -16.63 -1.21
N GLY A 15 1.93 -16.95 -2.42
CA GLY A 15 0.72 -16.39 -3.01
C GLY A 15 0.99 -15.30 -4.05
N GLN A 16 0.32 -15.37 -5.20
CA GLN A 16 0.38 -14.31 -6.21
C GLN A 16 -0.22 -13.04 -5.63
N TYR A 17 0.60 -12.03 -5.36
CA TYR A 17 0.14 -10.74 -4.89
C TYR A 17 -0.10 -9.82 -6.09
N GLU A 18 -1.36 -9.49 -6.37
CA GLU A 18 -1.71 -8.44 -7.33
C GLU A 18 -1.54 -7.09 -6.65
N LEU A 19 -0.39 -6.45 -6.87
CA LEU A 19 -0.12 -5.09 -6.39
C LEU A 19 -0.83 -4.08 -7.30
N ILE A 20 -1.88 -3.43 -6.80
CA ILE A 20 -2.56 -2.33 -7.51
C ILE A 20 -2.26 -1.04 -6.75
N GLY A 21 -1.19 -0.37 -7.14
CA GLY A 21 -0.87 0.97 -6.65
C GLY A 21 -1.42 2.03 -7.60
N PHE A 22 -2.33 2.89 -7.12
CA PHE A 22 -2.67 4.14 -7.82
C PHE A 22 -3.11 5.20 -6.81
N LEU A 23 -2.66 6.44 -6.99
CA LEU A 23 -3.11 7.59 -6.20
C LEU A 23 -3.65 8.67 -7.14
N ASP A 24 -4.97 8.88 -7.01
CA ASP A 24 -5.75 10.14 -7.02
C ASP A 24 -5.22 11.26 -7.94
N TYR A 25 -5.79 11.48 -9.14
CA TYR A 25 -7.07 12.20 -9.34
C TYR A 25 -7.90 11.68 -10.53
N SER A 26 -7.46 10.62 -11.20
CA SER A 26 -7.99 10.22 -12.52
C SER A 26 -8.94 9.02 -12.52
N ASP A 27 -9.44 8.59 -11.36
CA ASP A 27 -10.45 7.52 -11.28
C ASP A 27 -11.83 8.07 -10.84
N PRO A 28 -12.48 8.88 -11.71
CA PRO A 28 -13.82 9.38 -11.42
C PRO A 28 -14.86 8.24 -11.37
N ASP A 29 -14.59 7.14 -12.07
CA ASP A 29 -15.50 6.01 -12.24
C ASP A 29 -15.42 4.98 -11.10
N GLY A 30 -14.40 5.08 -10.25
CA GLY A 30 -14.23 4.23 -9.07
C GLY A 30 -13.83 2.80 -9.40
N ASN A 31 -13.09 2.60 -10.50
CA ASN A 31 -12.57 1.28 -10.89
C ASN A 31 -11.68 0.69 -9.79
N ILE A 32 -10.91 1.52 -9.08
CA ILE A 32 -10.06 1.07 -7.97
C ILE A 32 -10.87 0.57 -6.77
N ALA A 33 -12.04 1.17 -6.52
CA ALA A 33 -12.96 0.68 -5.48
C ALA A 33 -13.58 -0.67 -5.88
N GLY A 34 -13.83 -0.89 -7.17
CA GLY A 34 -14.23 -2.19 -7.72
C GLY A 34 -13.19 -3.28 -7.47
N LEU A 35 -11.93 -2.98 -7.78
CA LEU A 35 -10.80 -3.90 -7.57
C LEU A 35 -10.61 -4.21 -6.07
N ALA A 36 -10.64 -3.19 -5.22
CA ALA A 36 -10.52 -3.35 -3.77
C ALA A 36 -11.64 -4.24 -3.19
N ARG A 37 -12.87 -4.16 -3.72
CA ARG A 37 -13.98 -5.06 -3.32
C ARG A 37 -13.75 -6.52 -3.69
N SER A 38 -13.15 -6.78 -4.85
CA SER A 38 -12.87 -8.14 -5.31
C SER A 38 -11.60 -8.74 -4.72
N ALA A 39 -10.70 -7.89 -4.23
CA ALA A 39 -9.45 -8.31 -3.65
C ALA A 39 -9.69 -9.04 -2.32
N ARG A 40 -8.99 -10.16 -2.14
CA ARG A 40 -8.98 -10.89 -0.85
C ARG A 40 -8.37 -10.03 0.27
N HIS A 41 -7.38 -9.22 -0.08
CA HIS A 41 -6.73 -8.29 0.82
C HIS A 41 -6.22 -7.08 0.02
N SER A 42 -6.55 -5.87 0.47
CA SER A 42 -6.13 -4.62 -0.19
C SER A 42 -5.13 -3.89 0.69
N ILE A 43 -3.95 -3.56 0.14
CA ILE A 43 -2.93 -2.75 0.81
C ILE A 43 -2.69 -1.48 -0.02
N MET A 44 -2.85 -0.31 0.59
CA MET A 44 -2.52 0.98 0.01
C MET A 44 -1.13 1.41 0.43
N LEU A 45 -0.28 1.74 -0.54
CA LEU A 45 1.03 2.34 -0.31
C LEU A 45 0.88 3.84 -0.16
N GLU A 46 1.29 4.40 0.98
CA GLU A 46 1.16 5.84 1.25
C GLU A 46 2.50 6.48 1.63
N SER A 47 2.71 7.69 1.13
CA SER A 47 3.89 8.51 1.43
C SER A 47 3.66 9.55 2.54
N HIS A 48 2.45 9.65 3.10
CA HIS A 48 2.04 10.65 4.09
C HIS A 48 1.46 9.98 5.34
N PHE A 49 1.33 10.74 6.43
CA PHE A 49 0.85 10.26 7.73
C PHE A 49 -0.64 9.83 7.74
N PRO A 50 -1.06 8.97 8.69
CA PRO A 50 -2.29 8.17 8.61
C PRO A 50 -3.57 8.93 8.97
N ALA A 51 -3.84 10.10 8.38
CA ALA A 51 -5.09 10.82 8.61
C ALA A 51 -5.67 11.38 7.31
N GLY A 52 -6.89 10.93 6.97
CA GLY A 52 -7.61 11.38 5.77
C GLY A 52 -6.95 10.92 4.45
N GLY A 53 -6.16 9.85 4.53
CA GLY A 53 -5.39 9.33 3.41
C GLY A 53 -6.22 8.52 2.40
N PRO A 54 -5.63 8.19 1.24
CA PRO A 54 -6.20 7.34 0.20
C PRO A 54 -6.71 6.00 0.71
N SER A 55 -6.10 5.39 1.73
CA SER A 55 -6.60 4.14 2.33
C SER A 55 -7.99 4.33 2.96
N GLU A 56 -8.20 5.44 3.67
CA GLU A 56 -9.50 5.76 4.27
C GLU A 56 -10.54 6.07 3.20
N TRP A 57 -10.15 6.89 2.21
CA TRP A 57 -11.00 7.21 1.06
C TRP A 57 -11.42 5.96 0.28
N LEU A 58 -10.47 5.05 0.02
CA LEU A 58 -10.71 3.83 -0.74
C LEU A 58 -11.56 2.86 0.07
N SER A 59 -11.26 2.70 1.36
CA SER A 59 -12.05 1.87 2.28
C SER A 59 -13.52 2.31 2.29
N ALA A 60 -13.77 3.63 2.37
CA ALA A 60 -15.12 4.19 2.33
C ALA A 60 -15.87 3.92 1.01
N ARG A 61 -15.19 4.04 -0.14
CA ARG A 61 -15.80 3.80 -1.46
C ARG A 61 -15.98 2.33 -1.80
N ALA A 62 -15.02 1.50 -1.41
CA ALA A 62 -15.05 0.06 -1.64
C ALA A 62 -16.03 -0.62 -0.68
N GLY A 63 -16.24 -0.08 0.52
CA GLY A 63 -17.06 -0.72 1.56
C GLY A 63 -16.38 -1.94 2.16
N THR A 64 -15.05 -2.04 2.05
CA THR A 64 -14.22 -3.10 2.63
C THR A 64 -12.95 -2.48 3.22
N PRO A 65 -12.40 -3.04 4.32
CA PRO A 65 -11.15 -2.54 4.89
C PRO A 65 -10.00 -2.54 3.88
N VAL A 66 -9.23 -1.47 3.89
CA VAL A 66 -7.98 -1.34 3.14
C VAL A 66 -6.85 -1.13 4.13
N SER A 67 -5.92 -2.07 4.17
CA SER A 67 -4.68 -1.96 4.94
C SER A 67 -3.82 -0.84 4.39
N ARG A 68 -3.06 -0.18 5.26
CA ARG A 68 -2.17 0.91 4.87
C ARG A 68 -0.72 0.51 5.14
N PHE A 69 0.13 0.67 4.14
CA PHE A 69 1.58 0.61 4.30
C PHE A 69 2.18 1.97 3.97
N GLY A 70 2.46 2.73 5.02
CA GLY A 70 2.95 4.10 4.94
C GLY A 70 3.50 4.57 6.28
N PRO A 71 4.02 5.79 6.38
CA PRO A 71 4.69 6.26 7.59
C PRO A 71 3.75 6.30 8.79
N VAL A 72 4.10 5.64 9.90
CA VAL A 72 3.29 5.64 11.14
C VAL A 72 3.87 6.52 12.24
N ARG A 73 5.14 6.94 12.10
CA ARG A 73 5.84 7.81 13.06
C ARG A 73 6.83 8.72 12.33
N PRO A 74 7.21 9.88 12.90
CA PRO A 74 8.20 10.79 12.31
C PRO A 74 9.56 10.11 12.03
N ALA A 75 10.20 10.47 10.91
CA ALA A 75 11.53 9.97 10.56
C ALA A 75 12.66 10.54 11.46
N GLY A 76 12.39 11.64 12.18
CA GLY A 76 13.33 12.26 13.10
C GLY A 76 14.63 12.67 12.40
N SER A 77 15.76 12.17 12.91
CA SER A 77 17.10 12.49 12.41
C SER A 77 17.65 11.49 11.38
N ALA A 78 16.79 10.68 10.75
CA ALA A 78 17.18 9.76 9.69
C ALA A 78 17.92 10.51 8.57
N ARG A 79 19.04 9.95 8.10
CA ARG A 79 19.90 10.57 7.08
C ARG A 79 19.98 9.78 5.79
N THR A 80 19.58 8.51 5.82
CA THR A 80 19.47 7.68 4.62
C THR A 80 18.02 7.30 4.35
N PHE A 81 17.72 6.92 3.11
CA PHE A 81 16.38 6.43 2.75
C PHE A 81 15.99 5.17 3.52
N ALA A 82 16.95 4.25 3.73
CA ALA A 82 16.71 3.04 4.52
C ALA A 82 16.42 3.37 6.00
N GLU A 83 17.18 4.29 6.59
CA GLU A 83 16.90 4.81 7.94
C GLU A 83 15.53 5.49 8.01
N MET A 84 15.16 6.25 6.97
CA MET A 84 13.88 6.94 6.90
C MET A 84 12.71 5.95 6.84
N LEU A 85 12.79 4.92 5.99
CA LEU A 85 11.78 3.86 5.92
C LEU A 85 11.65 3.11 7.24
N HIS A 86 12.79 2.72 7.84
CA HIS A 86 12.81 2.06 9.14
C HIS A 86 12.23 2.95 10.25
N ALA A 87 12.65 4.22 10.29
CA ALA A 87 12.13 5.21 11.22
C ALA A 87 10.63 5.42 10.99
N HIS A 88 10.13 5.34 9.77
CA HIS A 88 8.70 5.40 9.48
C HIS A 88 7.92 4.13 9.79
N GLY A 89 8.57 3.05 10.22
CA GLY A 89 7.94 1.74 10.43
C GLY A 89 7.61 1.01 9.12
N MET A 90 8.17 1.45 8.00
CA MET A 90 7.98 0.85 6.68
C MET A 90 9.07 -0.20 6.44
N THR A 91 8.99 -1.31 7.18
CA THR A 91 9.95 -2.43 7.09
C THR A 91 9.37 -3.59 6.30
N ALA A 92 10.23 -4.50 5.83
CA ALA A 92 9.80 -5.75 5.21
C ALA A 92 8.92 -6.58 6.15
N GLU A 93 9.31 -6.69 7.42
CA GLU A 93 8.51 -7.35 8.47
C GLU A 93 7.10 -6.75 8.59
N THR A 94 6.99 -5.40 8.59
CA THR A 94 5.67 -4.75 8.66
C THR A 94 4.83 -5.06 7.42
N LEU A 95 5.45 -5.10 6.24
CA LEU A 95 4.75 -5.48 5.01
C LEU A 95 4.32 -6.95 5.07
N GLU A 96 5.18 -7.85 5.53
CA GLU A 96 4.88 -9.28 5.70
C GLU A 96 3.71 -9.52 6.66
N GLU A 97 3.66 -8.80 7.79
CA GLU A 97 2.51 -8.86 8.70
C GLU A 97 1.20 -8.42 8.02
N LEU A 98 1.23 -7.36 7.20
CA LEU A 98 0.07 -6.93 6.43
C LEU A 98 -0.36 -7.95 5.37
N LEU A 99 0.57 -8.77 4.87
CA LEU A 99 0.29 -9.79 3.86
C LEU A 99 -0.22 -11.10 4.46
N LYS A 100 -0.20 -11.26 5.79
CA LYS A 100 -0.75 -12.47 6.42
C LYS A 100 -2.26 -12.52 6.27
N PRO A 101 -2.84 -13.71 6.04
CA PRO A 101 -4.28 -13.88 6.08
C PRO A 101 -4.83 -13.45 7.45
N MET A 102 -5.86 -12.60 7.47
CA MET A 102 -6.63 -12.33 8.69
C MET A 102 -7.55 -13.54 8.94
N GLU A 103 -7.41 -14.20 10.09
CA GLU A 103 -8.27 -15.29 10.55
C GLU A 103 -9.67 -14.82 10.96
#